data_AF-A0A0F9QW41-F1
#
_entry.id   AF-A0A0F9QW41-F1
#
_cell.length_a   1.000
_cell.length_b   1.000
_cell.length_c   1.000
_cell.angle_alpha   90.00
_cell.angle_beta   90.00
_cell.angle_gamma   90.00
#
_symmetry.space_group_name_H-M   'P 1'
#
loop_
_entity.id
_entity.type
_entity.pdbx_description
1 polymer ?
#
loop_
_entity_poly.entity_id
_entity_poly.type
_entity_poly.pdbx_seq_one_letter_code
_entity_poly.pdbx_strand_id
1 'polypeptide(L)'
;MKYFVGIDIGSLASKVALINEGKLIDYRVERSTYDFKKIGNRLFNDLLESNNLNRDDVYIMSTGYGRNTIDIADDRITEITAHARGVQYFFPEAQSVIDIGGQDSKAILISKKTGNVMDFQMNDKSN
;
A
#
# COMPACT_ATOMS: atom_id res chain seq x y z
N MET A 1 -9.04 20.44 -3.45
CA MET A 1 -8.32 19.28 -4.02
C MET A 1 -8.17 18.25 -2.93
N LYS A 2 -8.34 16.96 -3.22
CA LYS A 2 -8.23 15.92 -2.19
C LYS A 2 -7.05 15.03 -2.55
N TYR A 3 -5.98 15.14 -1.78
CA TYR A 3 -4.81 14.28 -1.90
C TYR A 3 -5.15 12.91 -1.31
N PHE A 4 -4.48 11.87 -1.79
CA PHE A 4 -4.59 10.51 -1.26
C PHE A 4 -3.24 10.04 -0.76
N VAL A 5 -3.23 9.34 0.37
CA VAL A 5 -2.01 8.71 0.90
C VAL A 5 -2.24 7.22 1.05
N GLY A 6 -1.39 6.42 0.42
CA GLY A 6 -1.31 4.98 0.63
C GLY A 6 -0.20 4.64 1.62
N ILE A 7 -0.50 3.87 2.67
CA ILE A 7 0.47 3.39 3.66
C ILE A 7 0.52 1.85 3.57
N ASP A 8 1.60 1.30 3.04
CA ASP A 8 1.84 -0.15 2.97
C ASP A 8 2.88 -0.56 4.03
N ILE A 9 2.42 -1.25 5.07
CA ILE A 9 3.29 -1.76 6.12
C ILE A 9 3.56 -3.25 5.92
N GLY A 10 4.62 -3.56 5.18
CA GLY A 10 5.11 -4.92 5.01
C GLY A 10 6.08 -5.35 6.12
N SER A 11 6.37 -6.65 6.21
CA SER A 11 7.32 -7.19 7.20
C SER A 11 8.77 -6.77 6.95
N LEU A 12 9.15 -6.56 5.67
CA LEU A 12 10.50 -6.12 5.30
C LEU A 12 10.60 -4.60 5.15
N ALA A 13 9.59 -3.96 4.57
CA ALA A 13 9.61 -2.53 4.24
C ALA A 13 8.25 -1.89 4.45
N SER A 14 8.27 -0.67 4.97
CA SER A 14 7.15 0.25 5.12
C SER A 14 7.24 1.31 4.03
N LYS A 15 6.16 1.52 3.28
CA LYS A 15 6.09 2.48 2.19
C LYS A 15 4.93 3.43 2.41
N VAL A 16 5.14 4.70 2.06
CA VAL A 16 4.08 5.71 2.05
C VAL A 16 4.13 6.44 0.72
N ALA A 17 2.99 6.63 0.05
CA ALA A 17 2.91 7.31 -1.24
C ALA A 17 1.80 8.37 -1.23
N LEU A 18 2.14 9.58 -1.65
CA LEU A 18 1.21 10.70 -1.86
C LEU A 18 0.78 10.72 -3.33
N ILE A 19 -0.52 10.64 -3.57
CA ILE A 19 -1.13 10.67 -4.89
C ILE A 19 -2.03 11.90 -5.00
N ASN A 20 -1.97 12.60 -6.14
CA ASN A 20 -2.93 13.64 -6.49
C ASN A 20 -3.28 13.53 -7.98
N GLU A 21 -4.57 13.64 -8.30
CA GLU A 21 -5.07 13.54 -9.68
C GLU A 21 -4.54 12.30 -10.44
N GLY A 22 -4.42 11.18 -9.73
CA GLY A 22 -3.88 9.91 -10.24
C GLY A 22 -2.35 9.85 -10.34
N LYS A 23 -1.63 10.94 -10.11
CA LYS A 23 -0.16 10.98 -10.23
C LYS A 23 0.51 10.78 -8.88
N LEU A 24 1.61 10.04 -8.88
CA LEU A 24 2.53 9.97 -7.74
C LEU A 24 3.23 11.32 -7.58
N ILE A 25 3.05 11.95 -6.43
CA ILE A 25 3.62 13.26 -6.10
C ILE A 25 4.89 13.09 -5.29
N ASP A 26 4.85 12.26 -4.24
CA ASP A 26 5.99 12.01 -3.36
C ASP A 26 5.84 10.63 -2.68
N TYR A 27 6.94 10.05 -2.20
CA TYR A 27 6.92 8.77 -1.50
C TYR A 27 8.07 8.61 -0.50
N ARG A 28 7.88 7.73 0.48
CA ARG A 28 8.92 7.28 1.41
C ARG A 28 8.97 5.75 1.42
N VAL A 29 10.16 5.20 1.57
CA VAL A 29 10.37 3.76 1.78
C VAL A 29 11.43 3.61 2.85
N GLU A 30 11.13 2.80 3.87
CA GLU A 30 12.09 2.46 4.91
C GLU A 30 11.95 1.00 5.32
N ARG A 31 13.03 0.41 5.82
CA ARG A 31 13.01 -0.95 6.36
C ARG A 31 12.07 -1.00 7.57
N SER A 32 11.15 -1.97 7.57
CA SER A 32 10.25 -2.16 8.69
C SER A 32 11.02 -2.59 9.94
N THR A 33 10.58 -2.07 11.10
CA THR A 33 11.05 -2.50 12.41
C THR A 33 9.91 -3.22 13.14
N TYR A 34 10.10 -3.55 14.42
CA TYR A 34 9.07 -4.20 15.22
C TYR A 34 7.88 -3.28 15.54
N ASP A 35 8.05 -1.95 15.44
CA ASP A 35 7.00 -0.97 15.74
C ASP A 35 6.43 -0.36 14.44
N PHE A 36 5.49 -1.11 13.84
CA PHE A 36 4.77 -0.74 12.62
C PHE A 36 4.01 0.58 12.72
N LYS A 37 3.41 0.84 13.89
CA LYS A 37 2.65 2.06 14.12
C LYS A 37 3.57 3.27 14.10
N LYS A 38 4.69 3.20 14.82
CA LYS A 38 5.65 4.31 14.91
C LYS A 38 6.28 4.63 13.57
N ILE A 39 6.73 3.63 12.82
CA ILE A 39 7.35 3.86 11.51
C ILE A 39 6.34 4.42 10.50
N GLY A 40 5.13 3.85 10.44
CA GLY A 40 4.09 4.32 9.53
C GLY A 40 3.68 5.77 9.79
N ASN A 41 3.46 6.13 11.06
CA ASN A 41 3.10 7.50 11.44
C ASN A 41 4.24 8.49 11.21
N ARG A 42 5.49 8.11 11.48
CA ARG A 42 6.64 8.98 11.18
C ARG A 42 6.76 9.25 9.68
N LEU A 43 6.79 8.21 8.86
CA LEU A 43 6.91 8.36 7.41
C LEU A 43 5.74 9.16 6.80
N PHE A 44 4.54 9.00 7.35
CA PHE A 44 3.37 9.80 6.99
C PHE A 44 3.58 11.29 7.32
N ASN A 45 3.98 11.61 8.55
CA ASN A 45 4.20 12.99 8.97
C ASN A 45 5.32 13.67 8.16
N ASP A 46 6.44 12.96 7.96
CA ASP A 46 7.57 13.45 7.15
C ASP A 46 7.13 13.77 5.70
N LEU A 47 6.25 12.93 5.13
CA LEU A 47 5.69 13.12 3.79
C LEU A 47 4.79 14.37 3.74
N LEU A 48 3.91 14.57 4.72
CA LEU A 48 3.04 15.74 4.77
C LEU A 48 3.83 17.04 4.93
N GLU A 49 4.78 17.06 5.86
CA GLU A 49 5.63 18.23 6.13
C GLU A 49 6.41 18.64 4.87
N SER A 50 7.00 17.67 4.16
CA SER A 50 7.75 17.92 2.93
C SER A 50 6.89 18.51 1.79
N ASN A 51 5.58 18.31 1.85
CA ASN A 51 4.63 18.75 0.82
C ASN A 51 3.75 19.94 1.28
N ASN A 52 4.01 20.51 2.46
CA ASN A 52 3.19 21.57 3.07
C ASN A 52 1.69 21.20 3.17
N LEU A 53 1.41 19.94 3.51
CA LEU A 53 0.06 19.41 3.69
C LEU A 53 -0.23 19.14 5.17
N ASN A 54 -1.51 19.15 5.53
CA ASN A 54 -2.00 18.73 6.83
C ASN A 54 -2.82 17.45 6.70
N ARG A 55 -3.14 16.83 7.85
CA ARG A 55 -3.96 15.61 7.89
C ARG A 55 -5.33 15.78 7.22
N ASP A 56 -5.93 16.96 7.30
CA ASP A 56 -7.26 17.24 6.74
C ASP A 56 -7.24 17.39 5.20
N ASP A 57 -6.07 17.57 4.59
CA ASP A 57 -5.90 17.71 3.14
C ASP A 57 -5.88 16.36 2.41
N VAL A 58 -5.73 15.26 3.15
CA VAL A 58 -5.49 13.91 2.64
C VAL A 58 -6.55 12.91 3.06
N TYR A 59 -6.79 11.91 2.21
CA TYR A 59 -7.48 10.67 2.57
C TYR A 59 -6.52 9.50 2.56
N ILE A 60 -6.56 8.70 3.61
CA ILE A 60 -5.52 7.73 3.93
C ILE A 60 -6.07 6.31 3.82
N MET A 61 -5.47 5.49 2.96
CA MET A 61 -5.67 4.04 2.94
C MET A 61 -4.44 3.33 3.49
N SER A 62 -4.63 2.38 4.41
CA SER A 62 -3.55 1.48 4.83
C SER A 62 -3.69 0.05 4.29
N THR A 63 -2.55 -0.59 4.08
CA THR A 63 -2.43 -1.97 3.59
C THR A 63 -1.17 -2.65 4.14
N GLY A 64 -0.93 -3.90 3.73
CA GLY A 64 0.14 -4.73 4.25
C GLY A 64 -0.20 -5.47 5.54
N TYR A 65 0.79 -6.18 6.07
CA TYR A 65 0.73 -6.92 7.33
C TYR A 65 0.35 -6.01 8.51
N GLY A 66 0.97 -4.83 8.59
CA GLY A 66 0.76 -3.87 9.68
C GLY A 66 -0.44 -2.94 9.52
N ARG A 67 -1.31 -3.11 8.50
CA ARG A 67 -2.37 -2.14 8.15
C ARG A 67 -3.27 -1.72 9.32
N ASN A 68 -3.57 -2.65 10.22
CA ASN A 68 -4.44 -2.44 11.38
C ASN A 68 -3.77 -1.64 12.50
N THR A 69 -2.44 -1.47 12.46
CA THR A 69 -1.68 -0.68 13.45
C THR A 69 -1.70 0.82 13.14
N ILE A 70 -2.07 1.19 11.91
CA ILE A 70 -2.15 2.58 11.45
C ILE A 70 -3.52 3.14 11.80
N ASP A 71 -3.59 3.85 12.92
CA ASP A 71 -4.81 4.43 13.48
C ASP A 71 -5.29 5.67 12.73
N ILE A 72 -4.38 6.41 12.09
CA ILE A 72 -4.69 7.60 11.29
C ILE A 72 -5.41 7.29 9.96
N ALA A 73 -5.45 6.02 9.53
CA ALA A 73 -6.02 5.62 8.26
C ALA A 73 -7.55 5.75 8.25
N ASP A 74 -8.10 6.34 7.19
CA ASP A 74 -9.55 6.47 7.00
C ASP A 74 -10.18 5.13 6.58
N ASP A 75 -9.44 4.31 5.83
CA ASP A 75 -9.87 2.96 5.40
C ASP A 75 -8.67 2.00 5.25
N ARG A 76 -8.95 0.70 5.16
CA ARG A 76 -7.94 -0.36 5.12
C ARG A 76 -8.32 -1.46 4.13
N ILE A 77 -7.37 -1.87 3.31
CA ILE A 77 -7.53 -2.99 2.37
C ILE A 77 -6.40 -4.00 2.50
N THR A 78 -6.62 -5.23 2.05
CA THR A 78 -5.55 -6.24 1.99
C THR A 78 -4.51 -5.85 0.95
N GLU A 79 -3.28 -6.31 1.14
CA GLU A 79 -2.20 -6.10 0.17
C GLU A 79 -2.50 -6.77 -1.18
N ILE A 80 -3.27 -7.87 -1.18
CA ILE A 80 -3.76 -8.52 -2.40
C ILE A 80 -4.62 -7.55 -3.21
N THR A 81 -5.56 -6.86 -2.56
CA THR A 81 -6.39 -5.85 -3.23
C THR A 81 -5.57 -4.64 -3.64
N ALA A 82 -4.66 -4.16 -2.79
CA ALA A 82 -3.81 -3.02 -3.10
C ALA A 82 -2.91 -3.28 -4.32
N HIS A 83 -2.22 -4.42 -4.37
CA HIS A 83 -1.39 -4.80 -5.51
C HIS A 83 -2.22 -5.01 -6.78
N ALA A 84 -3.39 -5.65 -6.68
CA ALA A 84 -4.25 -5.82 -7.86
C ALA A 84 -4.71 -4.48 -8.43
N ARG A 85 -5.13 -3.54 -7.58
CA ARG A 85 -5.55 -2.19 -7.99
C ARG A 85 -4.39 -1.37 -8.53
N GLY A 86 -3.23 -1.41 -7.88
CA GLY A 86 -2.02 -0.70 -8.31
C GLY A 86 -1.53 -1.20 -9.67
N VAL A 87 -1.45 -2.52 -9.87
CA VAL A 87 -1.05 -3.09 -11.15
C VAL A 87 -2.06 -2.77 -12.25
N GLN A 88 -3.35 -2.89 -11.99
CA GLN A 88 -4.39 -2.49 -12.96
C GLN A 88 -4.34 -1.00 -13.33
N TYR A 89 -3.94 -0.14 -12.40
CA TYR A 89 -3.78 1.29 -12.67
C TYR A 89 -2.65 1.56 -13.68
N PHE A 90 -1.48 0.92 -13.51
CA PHE A 90 -0.32 1.14 -14.39
C PHE A 90 -0.32 0.25 -15.64
N PHE A 91 -0.92 -0.93 -15.55
CA PHE A 91 -0.96 -1.96 -16.59
C PHE A 91 -2.40 -2.49 -16.72
N PRO A 92 -3.30 -1.76 -17.42
CA PRO A 92 -4.72 -2.13 -17.51
C PRO A 92 -4.96 -3.54 -18.09
N GLU A 93 -4.06 -4.00 -18.96
CA GLU A 93 -4.13 -5.33 -19.59
C GLU A 93 -3.57 -6.46 -18.71
N ALA A 94 -2.98 -6.15 -17.54
CA ALA A 94 -2.42 -7.15 -16.66
C ALA A 94 -3.51 -8.06 -16.08
N GLN A 95 -3.30 -9.37 -16.20
CA GLN A 95 -4.24 -10.40 -15.73
C GLN A 95 -3.74 -11.13 -14.50
N SER A 96 -2.49 -10.89 -14.09
CA SER A 96 -1.91 -11.49 -12.91
C SER A 96 -0.85 -10.61 -12.28
N VAL A 97 -0.57 -10.86 -11.01
CA VAL A 97 0.53 -10.28 -10.24
C VAL A 97 1.28 -11.40 -9.57
N ILE A 98 2.61 -11.36 -9.66
CA ILE A 98 3.49 -12.18 -8.83
C ILE A 98 4.21 -11.21 -7.91
N ASP A 99 3.85 -11.22 -6.64
CA ASP A 99 4.48 -10.43 -5.59
C ASP A 99 5.46 -11.33 -4.82
N ILE A 100 6.72 -10.90 -4.76
CA ILE A 100 7.80 -11.62 -4.09
C ILE A 100 8.23 -10.77 -2.90
N GLY A 101 7.65 -11.06 -1.75
CA GLY A 101 7.88 -10.35 -0.51
C GLY A 101 9.10 -10.85 0.27
N GLY A 102 9.31 -10.26 1.45
CA GLY A 102 10.40 -10.65 2.34
C GLY A 102 10.16 -11.96 3.11
N GLN A 103 8.90 -12.32 3.33
CA GLN A 103 8.52 -13.52 4.10
C GLN A 103 7.68 -14.52 3.29
N ASP A 104 6.93 -14.03 2.32
CA ASP A 104 6.01 -14.83 1.52
C ASP A 104 6.12 -14.46 0.04
N SER A 105 5.44 -15.22 -0.81
CA SER A 105 5.21 -14.86 -2.20
C SER A 105 3.77 -15.11 -2.57
N LYS A 106 3.19 -14.22 -3.38
CA LYS A 106 1.78 -14.22 -3.76
C LYS A 106 1.64 -14.26 -5.27
N ALA A 107 0.76 -15.12 -5.75
CA ALA A 107 0.26 -15.10 -7.12
C ALA A 107 -1.20 -14.65 -7.07
N ILE A 108 -1.53 -13.54 -7.73
CA ILE A 108 -2.86 -12.95 -7.73
C ILE A 108 -3.38 -12.98 -9.16
N LEU A 109 -4.57 -13.55 -9.37
CA LEU A 109 -5.26 -13.53 -10.65
C LEU A 109 -6.26 -12.37 -10.67
N ILE A 110 -6.25 -11.60 -11.75
CA ILE A 110 -7.07 -10.39 -11.92
C ILE A 110 -8.01 -10.56 -13.12
N SER A 111 -9.27 -10.18 -12.91
CA SER A 111 -10.27 -10.09 -13.97
C SER A 111 -9.90 -8.99 -14.97
N LYS A 112 -9.62 -9.38 -16.21
CA LYS A 112 -9.42 -8.44 -17.32
C LYS A 112 -10.61 -7.49 -17.53
N LYS A 113 -11.83 -7.93 -17.20
CA LYS A 113 -13.05 -7.14 -17.41
C LYS A 113 -13.27 -6.08 -16.32
N THR A 114 -12.91 -6.39 -15.08
CA THR A 114 -13.31 -5.57 -13.91
C THR A 114 -12.13 -5.07 -13.07
N GLY A 115 -10.92 -5.57 -13.32
CA GLY A 115 -9.74 -5.30 -12.49
C GLY A 115 -9.85 -5.86 -11.06
N ASN A 116 -10.87 -6.68 -10.78
CA ASN A 116 -11.06 -7.29 -9.46
C ASN A 116 -10.20 -8.55 -9.33
N VAL A 117 -9.80 -8.84 -8.09
CA VAL A 117 -9.15 -10.11 -7.73
C VAL A 117 -10.14 -11.25 -7.98
N MET A 118 -9.73 -12.25 -8.76
CA MET A 118 -10.51 -13.45 -9.03
C MET A 118 -10.10 -14.61 -8.13
N ASP A 119 -8.79 -14.77 -7.95
CA ASP A 119 -8.19 -15.82 -7.14
C ASP A 119 -6.81 -15.36 -6.67
N PHE A 120 -6.29 -15.97 -5.61
CA PHE A 120 -4.90 -15.77 -5.19
C PHE A 120 -4.36 -17.01 -4.48
N GLN A 121 -3.06 -17.23 -4.64
CA GLN A 121 -2.29 -18.22 -3.91
C GLN A 121 -1.17 -17.52 -3.17
N MET A 122 -0.88 -17.98 -1.96
CA MET A 122 0.18 -17.44 -1.12
C MET A 122 1.01 -18.61 -0.60
N ASN A 123 2.32 -18.51 -0.75
CA ASN A 123 3.24 -19.42 -0.12
C ASN A 123 3.85 -18.71 1.08
N ASP A 124 3.34 -19.02 2.26
CA ASP A 124 3.96 -18.60 3.51
C ASP A 124 5.05 -19.61 3.85
N LYS A 125 6.30 -19.14 4.01
CA LYS A 125 7.29 -19.90 4.78
C LYS A 125 6.93 -19.83 6.26
N SER A 126 5.84 -20.49 6.62
CA SER A 126 5.55 -20.85 8.01
C SER A 126 6.22 -22.20 8.25
N ASN A 127 7.32 -22.19 9.02
CA ASN A 127 7.76 -23.42 9.68
C ASN A 127 6.67 -23.88 10.66
#